data_AF-A0A537STJ2-F1
#
_entry.id   AF-A0A537STJ2-F1
#
_cell.length_a   1.000
_cell.length_b   1.000
_cell.length_c   1.000
_cell.angle_alpha   90.00
_cell.angle_beta   90.00
_cell.angle_gamma   90.00
#
_symmetry.space_group_name_H-M   'P 1'
#
loop_
_entity.id
_entity.type
_entity.pdbx_description
1 polymer ?
#
loop_
_entity_poly.entity_id
_entity_poly.type
_entity_poly.pdbx_seq_one_letter_code
_entity_poly.pdbx_strand_id
1 'polypeptide(L)' 'MSNIVSGRQIRAARMLAGLTQADFARAAGCHPRSVRYWENKGSNPPTNVASTLDRIERALNRHGVIPFSIPTPEVRCSD' A
#
# COMPACT_ATOMS: atom_id res chain seq x y z
N MET A 1 -6.97 8.87 8.00
CA MET A 1 -5.55 8.47 8.10
C MET A 1 -5.33 7.31 7.14
N SER A 2 -4.30 7.37 6.30
CA SER A 2 -4.05 6.31 5.32
C SER A 2 -3.34 5.13 5.97
N ASN A 3 -3.74 3.89 5.64
CA ASN A 3 -3.09 2.67 6.14
C ASN A 3 -1.73 2.40 5.50
N ILE A 4 -1.38 3.16 4.46
CA ILE A 4 -0.11 3.07 3.73
C ILE A 4 0.76 4.26 4.11
N VAL A 5 1.88 3.99 4.80
CA VAL A 5 2.77 5.03 5.34
C VAL A 5 4.15 5.06 4.70
N SER A 6 4.55 4.00 3.97
CA SER A 6 5.88 3.95 3.34
C SER A 6 5.91 3.20 2.01
N GLY A 7 6.93 3.50 1.20
CA GLY A 7 7.24 2.76 -0.02
C GLY A 7 7.58 1.28 0.23
N ARG A 8 8.30 0.99 1.32
CA ARG A 8 8.61 -0.38 1.75
C ARG A 8 7.34 -1.19 2.00
N GLN A 9 6.33 -0.59 2.62
CA GLN A 9 5.06 -1.24 2.88
C GLN A 9 4.32 -1.61 1.59
N ILE A 10 4.30 -0.71 0.59
CA ILE A 10 3.73 -1.03 -0.74
C ILE A 10 4.45 -2.21 -1.36
N ARG A 11 5.79 -2.20 -1.34
CA ARG A 11 6.59 -3.30 -1.90
C ARG A 11 6.28 -4.63 -1.20
N ALA A 12 6.26 -4.64 0.13
CA ALA A 12 5.95 -5.83 0.91
C ALA A 12 4.54 -6.36 0.61
N ALA A 13 3.53 -5.48 0.65
CA ALA A 13 2.15 -5.85 0.38
C ALA A 13 1.96 -6.39 -1.05
N ARG A 14 2.61 -5.78 -2.04
CA ARG A 14 2.59 -6.26 -3.43
C ARG A 14 3.22 -7.65 -3.55
N MET A 15 4.35 -7.87 -2.90
CA MET A 15 5.05 -9.17 -2.93
C MET A 15 4.22 -10.26 -2.24
N LEU A 16 3.56 -9.94 -1.12
CA LEU A 16 2.60 -10.85 -0.46
C LEU A 16 1.40 -11.19 -1.36
N ALA A 17 0.92 -10.23 -2.15
CA ALA A 17 -0.14 -10.45 -3.12
C ALA A 17 0.32 -11.23 -4.38
N GLY A 18 1.61 -11.57 -4.50
CA GLY A 18 2.17 -12.27 -5.67
C GLY A 18 2.19 -11.43 -6.95
N LEU A 19 2.13 -10.10 -6.85
CA LEU A 19 1.99 -9.21 -8.01
C LEU A 19 3.34 -8.68 -8.49
N THR A 20 3.50 -8.56 -9.81
CA THR A 20 4.56 -7.74 -10.40
C THR A 20 4.25 -6.24 -10.22
N GLN A 21 5.24 -5.36 -10.40
CA GLN A 21 4.98 -3.91 -10.39
C GLN A 21 3.97 -3.49 -11.48
N ALA A 22 3.99 -4.18 -12.64
CA ALA A 22 3.06 -3.91 -13.74
C ALA A 22 1.63 -4.36 -13.41
N ASP A 23 1.46 -5.55 -12.82
CA ASP A 23 0.14 -6.03 -12.39
C ASP A 23 -0.47 -5.14 -11.32
N PHE A 24 0.36 -4.74 -10.34
CA PHE A 24 -0.08 -3.85 -9.28
C PHE A 24 -0.50 -2.48 -9.83
N ALA A 25 0.27 -1.92 -10.76
CA ALA A 25 -0.05 -0.66 -11.42
C ALA A 25 -1.39 -0.73 -12.16
N ARG A 26 -1.61 -1.82 -12.91
CA ARG A 26 -2.88 -2.10 -13.61
C ARG A 26 -4.05 -2.22 -12.63
N ALA A 27 -3.87 -2.93 -11.52
CA ALA A 27 -4.90 -3.09 -10.49
C ALA A 27 -5.26 -1.76 -9.80
N ALA A 28 -4.26 -0.91 -9.53
CA ALA A 28 -4.45 0.40 -8.91
C ALA A 28 -4.84 1.52 -9.90
N GLY A 29 -4.89 1.22 -11.21
CA GLY A 29 -5.19 2.21 -12.25
C GLY A 29 -4.15 3.32 -12.36
N CYS A 30 -2.86 2.98 -12.22
CA CYS A 30 -1.75 3.93 -12.35
C CYS A 30 -0.65 3.39 -13.29
N HIS A 31 0.34 4.24 -13.59
CA HIS A 31 1.45 3.86 -14.44
C HIS A 31 2.51 3.05 -13.66
N PRO A 32 3.14 1.99 -14.23
CA PRO A 32 4.15 1.18 -13.52
C PRO A 32 5.33 1.97 -12.95
N ARG A 33 5.69 3.08 -13.61
CA ARG A 33 6.73 4.01 -13.14
C ARG A 33 6.37 4.66 -11.79
N SER A 34 5.08 4.90 -11.52
CA SER A 34 4.61 5.42 -10.24
C SER A 34 4.83 4.41 -9.12
N VAL A 35 4.54 3.13 -9.36
CA VAL A 35 4.81 2.05 -8.41
C VAL A 35 6.30 1.97 -8.09
N ARG A 36 7.17 1.94 -9.11
CA ARG A 36 8.62 1.94 -8.90
C ARG A 36 9.09 3.15 -8.10
N TYR A 37 8.57 4.34 -8.41
CA TYR A 37 8.88 5.57 -7.68
C TYR A 37 8.48 5.48 -6.21
N TRP A 38 7.27 5.00 -5.92
CA TRP A 38 6.78 4.82 -4.55
C TRP A 38 7.63 3.80 -3.77
N GLU A 39 7.92 2.63 -4.34
CA GLU A 39 8.70 1.60 -3.66
C GLU A 39 10.13 2.04 -3.35
N ASN A 40 10.71 2.88 -4.20
CA ASN A 40 12.06 3.43 -4.02
C ASN A 40 12.15 4.50 -2.92
N LYS A 41 11.03 5.04 -2.43
CA LYS A 41 11.03 6.04 -1.34
C LYS A 41 11.41 5.46 0.03
N GLY A 42 11.54 4.14 0.15
CA GLY A 42 11.96 3.51 1.39
C GLY A 42 10.93 3.73 2.50
N SER A 43 11.35 4.37 3.59
CA SER A 43 10.50 4.68 4.75
C SER A 43 9.61 5.91 4.54
N ASN A 44 9.80 6.68 3.46
CA ASN A 44 9.03 7.90 3.23
C ASN A 44 7.63 7.59 2.64
N PRO A 45 6.64 8.46 2.88
CA PRO A 45 5.32 8.34 2.29
C PRO A 45 5.36 8.25 0.76
N PRO A 46 4.63 7.31 0.15
CA PRO A 46 4.65 7.11 -1.30
C PRO A 46 4.09 8.34 -2.04
N THR A 47 3.00 8.91 -1.53
CA THR A 47 2.35 10.12 -2.03
C THR A 47 1.51 10.76 -0.93
N ASN A 48 1.26 12.07 -1.04
CA ASN A 48 0.32 12.80 -0.17
C ASN A 48 -1.10 12.86 -0.77
N VAL A 49 -1.31 12.27 -1.95
CA VAL A 49 -2.60 12.28 -2.64
C VAL A 49 -3.50 11.16 -2.09
N ALA A 50 -4.48 11.54 -1.27
CA ALA A 50 -5.39 10.61 -0.58
C ALA A 50 -6.11 9.64 -1.54
N SER A 51 -6.60 10.13 -2.68
CA SER A 51 -7.31 9.29 -3.67
C SER A 51 -6.41 8.23 -4.30
N THR A 52 -5.11 8.46 -4.38
CA THR A 52 -4.14 7.48 -4.86
C THR A 52 -3.91 6.40 -3.79
N LEU A 53 -3.82 6.80 -2.53
CA LEU A 53 -3.68 5.85 -1.40
C LEU A 53 -4.90 4.93 -1.30
N ASP A 54 -6.12 5.45 -1.46
CA ASP A 54 -7.36 4.64 -1.51
C ASP A 54 -7.35 3.62 -2.66
N ARG A 55 -6.90 4.01 -3.86
CA ARG A 55 -6.79 3.08 -5.00
C ARG A 55 -5.77 1.96 -4.75
N ILE A 56 -4.62 2.30 -4.16
CA ILE A 56 -3.57 1.34 -3.79
C ILE A 56 -4.14 0.36 -2.74
N GLU A 57 -4.82 0.86 -1.72
CA GLU A 57 -5.42 0.04 -0.66
C GLU A 57 -6.51 -0.89 -1.20
N ARG A 58 -7.42 -0.38 -2.03
CA ARG A 58 -8.45 -1.20 -2.69
C ARG A 58 -7.86 -2.28 -3.59
N ALA A 59 -6.79 -1.95 -4.32
CA ALA A 59 -6.11 -2.92 -5.16
C ALA A 59 -5.54 -4.06 -4.31
N LEU A 60 -4.82 -3.74 -3.22
CA LEU A 60 -4.26 -4.75 -2.32
C LEU A 60 -5.36 -5.58 -1.64
N ASN A 61 -6.44 -4.95 -1.16
CA ASN A 61 -7.55 -5.63 -0.51
C ASN A 61 -8.23 -6.65 -1.43
N ARG A 62 -8.36 -6.34 -2.74
CA ARG A 62 -8.90 -7.28 -3.73
C ARG A 62 -8.04 -8.54 -3.90
N HIS A 63 -6.75 -8.43 -3.62
CA HIS A 63 -5.80 -9.54 -3.63
C HIS A 63 -5.60 -10.17 -2.23
N GLY A 64 -6.46 -9.84 -1.26
CA GLY A 64 -6.44 -10.41 0.09
C GLY A 64 -5.34 -9.85 1.00
N VAL A 65 -4.68 -8.76 0.61
CA VAL A 65 -3.64 -8.12 1.41
C VAL A 65 -4.14 -6.80 1.96
N ILE A 66 -4.13 -6.67 3.30
CA ILE A 66 -4.60 -5.47 3.99
C ILE A 66 -3.38 -4.75 4.59
N PRO A 67 -3.02 -3.54 4.12
CA PRO A 67 -1.98 -2.74 4.76
C PRO A 67 -2.50 -2.13 6.08
N PHE A 68 -1.60 -1.95 7.05
CA PHE A 68 -1.88 -1.26 8.31
C PHE A 68 -0.77 -0.26 8.64
N SER A 69 -1.13 0.93 9.11
CA SER A 69 -0.19 2.01 9.46
C SER A 69 0.34 1.93 10.89
N ILE A 70 -0.46 1.37 11.79
CA ILE A 70 -0.13 1.09 13.18
C ILE A 70 -0.22 -0.43 13.31
N PRO A 71 0.74 -1.14 13.96
CA PRO A 71 0.49 -2.52 14.35
C PRO A 71 -0.83 -2.53 15.12
N THR A 72 -1.78 -3.36 14.71
CA THR A 72 -3.03 -3.55 15.45
C THR A 72 -2.66 -3.70 16.93
N PRO A 73 -3.07 -2.76 17.81
CA PRO A 73 -2.77 -2.91 19.23
C PRO A 73 -3.43 -4.21 19.65
N GLU A 74 -2.62 -5.20 20.03
CA GLU A 74 -3.07 -6.56 20.36
C GLU A 74 -4.11 -6.54 21.49
N VAL A 75 -4.12 -5.47 22.29
CA VAL A 75 -5.08 -5.21 23.37
C VAL A 75 -5.64 -3.79 23.22
N ARG A 76 -6.97 -3.65 23.33
CA ARG A 76 -7.68 -2.37 23.40
C ARG A 76 -8.53 -2.37 24.67
N CYS A 77 -8.50 -1.28 25.44
CA CYS A 77 -9.41 -1.13 26.57
C CYS A 77 -10.85 -1.15 26.08
N SER A 78 -11.72 -1.87 26.79
CA SER A 78 -13.16 -1.74 26.64
C SER A 78 -13.57 -0.42 27.28
N ASP A 79 -14.01 0.56 26.49
CA ASP A 79 -14.90 1.63 26.94
C ASP A 79 -16.33 1.25 26.55
#